data_AF-A0A1S8DCH4-F1
#
_entry.id   AF-A0A1S8DCH4-F1
#
_cell.length_a   1.000
_cell.length_b   1.000
_cell.length_c   1.000
_cell.angle_alpha   90.00
_cell.angle_beta   90.00
_cell.angle_gamma   90.00
#
_symmetry.space_group_name_H-M   'P 1'
#
loop_
_entity.id
_entity.type
_entity.pdbx_description
1 polymer ?
#
loop_
_entity_poly.entity_id
_entity_poly.type
_entity_poly.pdbx_seq_one_letter_code
_entity_poly.pdbx_strand_id
1 'polypeptide(L)' 'MAQHAVASGKVSIKLACVSFGISTTCYRYQPRLSEENAEIADHLIRLTHNQRN' A
#
# COMPACT_ATOMS: atom_id res chain seq x y z
N MET A 1 -3.65 4.40 4.41
CA MET A 1 -4.09 5.81 4.47
C MET A 1 -5.57 5.99 4.12
N ALA A 2 -5.99 5.87 2.85
CA ALA A 2 -7.40 6.06 2.47
C ALA A 2 -8.37 5.09 3.16
N GLN A 3 -8.03 3.79 3.21
CA GLN A 3 -8.81 2.78 3.94
C GLN A 3 -8.86 3.06 5.45
N HIS A 4 -7.79 3.61 6.03
CA HIS A 4 -7.77 4.00 7.44
C HIS A 4 -8.72 5.17 7.73
N ALA A 5 -8.79 6.16 6.83
CA ALA A 5 -9.72 7.29 6.96
C ALA A 5 -11.18 6.80 6.95
N VAL A 6 -11.51 5.87 6.05
CA VAL A 6 -12.84 5.25 6.01
C VAL A 6 -13.09 4.38 7.26
N ALA A 7 -12.11 3.58 7.69
CA ALA A 7 -12.21 2.74 8.89
C ALA A 7 -12.40 3.56 10.18
N SER A 8 -11.89 4.79 10.22
CA SER A 8 -12.13 5.72 11.33
C SER A 8 -13.57 6.28 11.39
N GLY A 9 -14.42 5.94 10.43
CA GLY A 9 -15.84 6.31 10.38
C GLY A 9 -16.13 7.76 9.96
N LYS A 10 -15.10 8.55 9.68
CA LYS A 10 -15.24 10.00 9.43
C LYS A 10 -15.58 10.35 7.99
N VAL A 11 -15.31 9.46 7.03
CA VAL A 11 -15.44 9.76 5.60
C VAL A 11 -15.96 8.55 4.83
N SER A 12 -16.76 8.80 3.79
CA SER A 12 -17.17 7.76 2.84
C SER A 12 -16.01 7.36 1.93
N ILE A 13 -16.10 6.18 1.31
CA ILE A 13 -15.10 5.70 0.33
C ILE A 13 -14.91 6.72 -0.80
N LYS A 14 -16.01 7.31 -1.28
CA LYS A 14 -15.96 8.31 -2.37
C LYS A 14 -15.22 9.57 -1.95
N LEU A 15 -15.50 10.07 -0.75
CA LEU A 15 -14.81 11.23 -0.19
C LEU A 15 -13.31 10.93 0.03
N ALA A 16 -12.99 9.75 0.57
CA ALA A 16 -11.60 9.33 0.71
C ALA A 16 -10.87 9.26 -0.65
N CYS A 17 -11.48 8.65 -1.67
CA CYS A 17 -10.88 8.56 -3.00
C CYS A 17 -10.54 9.95 -3.57
N VAL A 18 -11.45 10.91 -3.46
CA VAL A 18 -11.24 12.29 -3.92
C VAL A 18 -10.15 12.98 -3.11
N SER A 19 -10.21 12.92 -1.78
CA SER A 19 -9.23 13.58 -0.90
C SER A 19 -7.80 13.05 -1.06
N PHE A 20 -7.65 11.76 -1.37
CA PHE A 20 -6.35 11.12 -1.59
C PHE A 20 -5.95 11.06 -3.08
N GLY A 21 -6.77 11.57 -4.00
CA GLY A 21 -6.48 11.56 -5.44
C GLY A 21 -6.38 10.16 -6.05
N ILE A 22 -7.05 9.17 -5.47
CA ILE A 22 -7.01 7.77 -5.92
C ILE A 22 -8.33 7.35 -6.55
N SER A 23 -8.26 6.36 -7.45
CA SER A 23 -9.46 5.71 -7.98
C SER A 23 -10.10 4.77 -6.95
N THR A 24 -11.38 4.47 -7.13
CA THR A 24 -12.08 3.46 -6.33
C THR A 24 -11.51 2.05 -6.51
N THR A 25 -10.89 1.77 -7.66
CA THR A 25 -10.18 0.50 -7.91
C THR A 25 -8.89 0.44 -7.11
N CYS A 26 -8.13 1.53 -7.02
CA CYS A 26 -6.96 1.65 -6.14
C CYS A 26 -7.36 1.50 -4.68
N TYR A 27 -8.46 2.14 -4.24
CA TYR A 27 -8.97 1.99 -2.87
C TYR A 27 -9.30 0.53 -2.51
N ARG A 28 -9.88 -0.23 -3.44
CA ARG A 28 -10.28 -1.63 -3.23
C ARG A 28 -9.15 -2.63 -3.43
N TYR A 29 -8.00 -2.19 -3.94
CA TYR A 29 -6.87 -3.06 -4.16
C TYR A 29 -6.44 -3.72 -2.85
N GLN A 30 -6.40 -5.04 -2.85
CA GLN A 30 -5.78 -5.84 -1.81
C GLN A 30 -4.56 -6.54 -2.41
N PRO A 31 -3.36 -6.40 -1.81
CA PRO A 31 -2.18 -7.08 -2.29
C PRO A 31 -2.40 -8.59 -2.18
N ARG A 32 -2.32 -9.29 -3.32
CA ARG A 32 -2.60 -10.73 -3.41
C ARG A 32 -1.45 -11.61 -2.93
N LEU A 33 -0.23 -11.08 -2.93
CA LEU A 33 1.02 -11.78 -2.61
C LEU A 33 1.83 -10.96 -1.61
N SER A 34 1.19 -10.45 -0.56
CA SER A 34 1.87 -9.55 0.40
C SER A 34 3.05 -10.22 1.12
N GLU A 35 2.96 -11.51 1.39
CA GLU A 35 4.03 -12.29 2.04
C GLU A 35 5.23 -12.48 1.11
N GLU A 36 5.00 -13.01 -0.10
CA GLU A 36 6.04 -13.16 -1.12
C GLU A 36 6.68 -11.81 -1.48
N ASN A 37 5.88 -10.75 -1.61
CA ASN A 37 6.41 -9.40 -1.84
C ASN A 37 7.28 -8.91 -0.67
N ALA A 38 6.97 -9.31 0.57
CA ALA A 38 7.79 -8.97 1.73
C ALA A 38 9.13 -9.72 1.70
N GLU A 39 9.12 -11.02 1.36
CA GLU A 39 10.35 -11.81 1.16
C GLU A 39 11.22 -11.21 0.05
N ILE A 40 10.62 -10.91 -1.11
CA ILE A 40 11.31 -10.26 -2.22
C ILE A 40 11.91 -8.92 -1.78
N ALA A 41 11.15 -8.08 -1.07
CA ALA A 41 11.64 -6.79 -0.58
C ALA A 41 12.85 -6.95 0.36
N ASP A 42 12.79 -7.90 1.28
CA ASP A 42 13.88 -8.22 2.21
C ASP A 42 15.13 -8.73 1.47
N HIS A 43 14.96 -9.55 0.43
CA HIS A 43 16.06 -9.95 -0.46
C HIS A 43 16.69 -8.75 -1.21
N LEU A 44 15.87 -7.84 -1.74
CA LEU A 44 16.36 -6.65 -2.45
C LEU A 44 17.12 -5.69 -1.52
N ILE A 45 16.65 -5.51 -0.29
CA ILE A 45 17.35 -4.70 0.72
C ILE A 45 18.72 -5.31 1.03
N ARG A 46 18.80 -6.62 1.29
CA ARG A 46 20.09 -7.30 1.50
C ARG A 46 21.04 -7.13 0.32
N LEU A 47 20.55 -7.31 -0.91
CA LEU A 47 21.37 -7.16 -2.11
C LEU A 47 21.92 -5.73 -2.24
N THR A 48 21.09 -4.71 -2.06
CA THR A 48 21.54 -3.31 -2.15
C THR A 48 22.52 -2.92 -1.05
N HIS A 49 22.39 -3.46 0.16
CA HIS A 49 23.40 -3.29 1.22
C HIS A 49 24.73 -3.97 0.88
N ASN A 50 24.69 -5.17 0.30
CA ASN A 50 25.89 -5.94 -0.04
C ASN A 50 26.63 -5.41 -1.29
N GLN A 51 25.97 -4.64 -2.15
CA GLN A 51 26.53 -4.05 -3.37
C GLN A 51 27.21 -2.69 -3.14
N ARG A 52 27.45 -2.29 -1.87
CA ARG A 52 28.08 -1.00 -1.51
C ARG A 52 29.61 -1.09 -1.31
N ASN A 53 30.24 -2.14 -1.82
CA ASN A 53 31.71 -2.34 -1.86
C ASN A 53 32.20 -2.37 -3.31
#